data_AF-A0A945YWQ6-F1
#
_entry.id   AF-A0A945YWQ6-F1
#
_cell.length_a   1.000
_cell.length_b   1.000
_cell.length_c   1.000
_cell.angle_alpha   90.00
_cell.angle_beta   90.00
_cell.angle_gamma   90.00
#
_symmetry.space_group_name_H-M   'P 1'
#
loop_
_entity.id
_entity.type
_entity.pdbx_description
1 polymer ?
#
loop_
_entity_poly.entity_id
_entity_poly.type
_entity_poly.pdbx_seq_one_letter_code
_entity_poly.pdbx_strand_id
1 'polypeptide(L)' 'MQVKRKRSNSIKPEPANLISIKGARQHNLKSININIPRDQLVVITGVSGSGKSSLAFDTIYAEGQRRYI' A
#
# COMPACT_ATOMS: atom_id res chain seq x y z
N MET A 1 -29.03 -23.85 19.73
CA MET A 1 -27.82 -24.11 18.92
C MET A 1 -27.28 -22.78 18.43
N GLN A 2 -26.29 -22.19 19.12
CA GLN A 2 -25.79 -20.85 18.80
C GLN A 2 -24.83 -20.90 17.60
N VAL A 3 -25.20 -20.22 16.52
CA VAL A 3 -24.35 -19.99 15.35
C VAL A 3 -23.23 -19.03 15.75
N LYS A 4 -22.01 -19.56 15.96
CA LYS A 4 -20.80 -18.76 16.15
C LYS A 4 -20.47 -18.02 14.84
N ARG A 5 -21.08 -16.85 14.64
CA ARG A 5 -20.56 -15.86 13.68
C ARG A 5 -19.15 -15.48 14.12
N LYS A 6 -18.11 -16.02 13.46
CA LYS A 6 -16.74 -15.50 13.52
C LYS A 6 -16.82 -14.01 13.17
N ARG A 7 -16.84 -13.15 14.18
CA ARG A 7 -16.64 -11.71 14.00
C ARG A 7 -15.29 -11.56 13.31
N SER A 8 -15.27 -10.79 12.22
CA SER A 8 -14.11 -10.47 11.41
C SER A 8 -12.87 -10.27 12.28
N ASN A 9 -11.88 -11.17 12.16
CA ASN A 9 -10.55 -10.94 12.70
C ASN A 9 -10.11 -9.55 12.25
N SER A 10 -9.86 -8.65 13.19
CA SER A 10 -9.15 -7.41 12.92
C SER A 10 -7.73 -7.78 12.50
N ILE A 11 -7.49 -7.87 11.20
CA ILE A 11 -6.15 -8.04 10.62
C ILE A 11 -5.42 -6.73 10.90
N LYS A 12 -4.84 -6.60 12.09
CA LYS A 12 -3.77 -5.62 12.30
C LYS A 12 -2.52 -6.26 11.72
N PRO A 13 -1.97 -5.78 10.60
CA PRO A 13 -0.72 -6.31 10.10
C PRO A 13 0.34 -6.07 11.16
N GLU A 14 0.98 -7.14 11.60
CA GLU A 14 2.18 -7.06 12.44
C GLU A 14 3.18 -6.12 11.74
N PRO A 15 3.82 -5.18 12.46
CA PRO A 15 4.64 -4.12 11.86
C PRO A 15 5.81 -4.64 11.01
N ALA A 16 6.20 -5.91 11.19
CA ALA A 16 7.22 -6.57 10.40
C ALA A 16 6.81 -6.78 8.91
N ASN A 17 5.51 -6.81 8.59
CA ASN A 17 5.00 -7.12 7.26
C ASN A 17 4.39 -5.89 6.55
N LEU A 18 5.10 -4.76 6.58
CA LEU A 18 4.69 -3.53 5.90
C LEU A 18 5.73 -3.12 4.84
N ILE A 19 5.25 -2.51 3.75
CA ILE A 19 6.03 -1.69 2.82
C ILE A 19 5.76 -0.25 3.24
N SER A 20 6.73 0.34 3.94
CA SER A 20 6.66 1.74 4.36
C SER A 20 7.32 2.64 3.33
N ILE A 21 6.52 3.50 2.71
CA ILE A 21 6.95 4.52 1.78
C ILE A 21 6.96 5.83 2.55
N LYS A 22 8.13 6.49 2.61
CA LYS A 22 8.28 7.78 3.29
C LYS A 22 8.67 8.84 2.28
N GLY A 23 7.96 9.96 2.31
CA GLY A 23 8.26 11.14 1.51
C GLY A 23 8.17 10.92 0.00
N ALA A 24 7.20 10.14 -0.49
CA ALA A 24 7.01 9.96 -1.93
C ALA A 24 6.65 11.29 -2.60
N ARG A 25 7.49 11.71 -3.56
CA ARG A 25 7.45 13.02 -4.25
C ARG A 25 7.42 12.93 -5.78
N GLN A 26 7.25 11.73 -6.32
CA GLN A 26 7.26 11.54 -7.77
C GLN A 26 6.03 12.20 -8.41
N HIS A 27 6.24 13.03 -9.43
CA HIS A 27 5.19 13.78 -10.14
C HIS A 27 4.29 14.61 -9.20
N ASN A 28 3.00 14.27 -9.11
CA ASN A 28 1.98 15.02 -8.35
C ASN A 28 1.94 14.64 -6.85
N LEU A 29 2.83 13.77 -6.37
CA LEU A 29 2.82 13.31 -4.98
C LEU A 29 3.39 14.39 -4.04
N LYS A 30 2.60 14.77 -3.05
CA LYS A 30 2.93 15.85 -2.10
C LYS A 30 3.66 15.35 -0.85
N SER A 31 4.78 14.65 -1.01
CA SER A 31 5.58 14.09 0.12
C SER A 31 4.79 13.13 1.01
N ILE A 32 4.08 12.17 0.42
CA ILE A 32 3.18 11.30 1.19
C ILE A 32 3.94 10.18 1.90
N ASN A 33 3.46 9.84 3.10
CA ASN A 33 3.92 8.71 3.91
C ASN A 33 2.81 7.66 3.95
N ILE A 34 3.07 6.45 3.47
CA ILE A 34 2.08 5.38 3.37
C ILE A 34 2.69 4.07 3.84
N ASN A 35 1.92 3.28 4.59
CA ASN A 35 2.25 1.91 4.93
C ASN A 35 1.30 0.97 4.19
N ILE A 36 1.87 0.07 3.38
CA ILE A 36 1.12 -0.92 2.60
C ILE A 36 1.38 -2.30 3.22
N PRO A 37 0.34 -3.08 3.58
CA PRO A 37 0.55 -4.45 4.06
C PRO A 37 1.15 -5.34 2.96
N ARG A 38 2.17 -6.11 3.34
CA ARG A 38 2.73 -7.17 2.49
C ARG A 38 1.81 -8.38 2.45
N ASP A 39 1.96 -9.18 1.41
CA ASP A 39 1.25 -10.46 1.21
C ASP A 39 -0.28 -10.34 1.20
N GLN A 40 -0.77 -9.16 0.84
CA GLN A 40 -2.18 -8.85 0.74
C GLN A 40 -2.50 -8.19 -0.60
N LEU A 41 -3.71 -8.43 -1.09
CA LEU A 41 -4.23 -7.71 -2.24
C LEU A 41 -4.62 -6.30 -1.80
N VAL A 42 -3.86 -5.30 -2.27
CA VAL A 42 -4.10 -3.88 -1.96
C VAL A 42 -4.57 -3.16 -3.21
N VAL A 43 -5.68 -2.42 -3.09
CA VAL A 43 -6.25 -1.62 -4.18
C VAL A 43 -5.99 -0.15 -3.92
N ILE A 44 -5.37 0.54 -4.88
CA ILE A 44 -5.17 2.00 -4.87
C ILE A 44 -6.27 2.66 -5.70
N THR A 45 -7.10 3.50 -5.07
CA THR A 45 -8.26 4.15 -5.71
C THR A 45 -8.24 5.68 -5.53
N GLY A 46 -9.09 6.39 -6.27
CA GLY A 46 -9.20 7.85 -6.27
C GLY A 46 -9.43 8.47 -7.66
N VAL A 47 -9.78 9.75 -7.69
CA VAL A 47 -10.08 10.53 -8.91
C VAL A 47 -8.91 10.57 -9.90
N SER A 48 -9.19 10.78 -11.19
CA SER A 48 -8.14 10.95 -12.21
C SER A 48 -7.17 12.08 -11.81
N GLY A 49 -5.87 11.88 -12.04
CA GLY A 49 -4.82 12.84 -11.66
C GLY A 49 -4.41 12.85 -10.19
N SER A 50 -5.03 12.07 -9.30
CA SER A 50 -4.71 12.06 -7.86
C SER A 50 -3.34 11.47 -7.48
N GLY A 51 -2.57 10.96 -8.45
CA GLY A 51 -1.24 10.39 -8.22
C GLY A 51 -1.18 8.87 -7.99
N LYS A 52 -2.28 8.13 -8.24
CA LYS A 52 -2.33 6.66 -8.08
C LYS A 52 -1.24 5.95 -8.89
N SER A 53 -1.17 6.24 -10.18
CA SER A 53 -0.17 5.64 -11.08
C SER A 53 1.25 6.03 -10.67
N SER A 54 1.44 7.27 -10.23
CA SER A 54 2.74 7.74 -9.74
C SER A 54 3.18 7.05 -8.46
N LEU A 55 2.25 6.70 -7.57
CA LEU A 55 2.56 5.92 -6.38
C LEU A 55 2.83 4.45 -6.74
N ALA A 56 1.95 3.81 -7.52
CA ALA A 56 2.01 2.39 -7.82
C ALA A 56 3.17 2.03 -8.76
N PHE A 57 3.26 2.71 -9.90
CA PHE A 57 4.22 2.38 -10.96
C PHE A 57 5.52 3.15 -10.79
N ASP A 58 5.44 4.49 -10.76
CA ASP A 58 6.63 5.34 -10.80
C ASP A 58 7.44 5.32 -9.50
N THR A 59 6.80 4.97 -8.38
CA THR A 59 7.44 4.89 -7.06
C THR A 59 7.66 3.44 -6.63
N ILE A 60 6.57 2.69 -6.37
CA ILE A 60 6.69 1.35 -5.76
C ILE A 60 7.31 0.34 -6.72
N TYR A 61 6.74 0.21 -7.92
CA TYR A 61 7.22 -0.76 -8.91
C TYR A 61 8.63 -0.41 -9.39
N ALA A 62 8.89 0.86 -9.72
CA ALA A 62 10.21 1.31 -10.16
C ALA A 62 11.30 1.08 -9.10
N GLU A 63 11.05 1.41 -7.82
CA GLU A 63 12.02 1.12 -6.76
C GLU A 63 12.19 -0.37 -6.48
N GLY A 64 11.10 -1.15 -6.59
CA GLY A 64 11.17 -2.61 -6.47
C GLY A 64 12.05 -3.22 -7.55
N GLN A 65 11.82 -2.83 -8.81
CA GLN A 65 12.63 -3.26 -9.94
C GLN A 65 14.09 -2.84 -9.77
N ARG A 66 14.38 -1.57 -9.46
CA ARG A 66 15.75 -1.05 -9.29
C ARG A 66 16.58 -1.78 -8.23
N ARG A 67 15.95 -2.32 -7.19
CA ARG A 67 16.66 -2.94 -6.05
C ARG A 67 16.88 -4.44 -6.20
N TYR A 68 16.06 -5.12 -6.99
CA TYR A 68 16.04 -6.58 -7.02
C TYR A 68 16.27 -7.18 -8.42
N ILE A 69 16.38 -6.31 -9.43
CA ILE A 69 16.82 -6.64 -10.79
C ILE A 69 18.11 -5.88 -11.04
#